data_AF-A0A8B9NUW8-F1
#
_entry.id   AF-A0A8B9NUW8-F1
#
_cell.length_a   1.000
_cell.length_b   1.000
_cell.length_c   1.000
_cell.angle_alpha   90.00
_cell.angle_beta   90.00
_cell.angle_gamma   90.00
#
_symmetry.space_group_name_H-M   'P 1'
#
loop_
_entity.id
_entity.type
_entity.pdbx_description
1 polymer ?
#
loop_
_entity_poly.entity_id
_entity_poly.type
_entity_poly.pdbx_seq_one_letter_code
_entity_poly.pdbx_strand_id
1 'polypeptide(L)'
;KYPENRNRNRYRDVSPYDHSRVKLQNTENDYINASLVVIEEAQRYYILTQGPLPNTCCHFWLMVWQQQTKAVVMLNRTVEKESVIINAYHLRFMVFLQSRFVSEKDLSSPLKSHLLSHAEIFLQNV
;
A
#
# COMPACT_ATOMS: atom_id res chain seq x y z
N LYS A 1 -15.83 -10.31 -3.40
CA LYS A 1 -15.61 -8.85 -3.36
C LYS A 1 -16.95 -8.15 -3.16
N TYR A 2 -17.07 -7.33 -2.12
CA TYR A 2 -18.34 -6.71 -1.73
C TYR A 2 -18.66 -5.43 -2.52
N PRO A 3 -19.89 -5.24 -3.04
CA PRO A 3 -20.27 -4.07 -3.83
C PRO A 3 -20.02 -2.71 -3.14
N GLU A 4 -20.25 -2.64 -1.83
CA GLU A 4 -20.09 -1.44 -1.00
C GLU A 4 -18.64 -0.95 -0.91
N ASN A 5 -17.66 -1.81 -1.19
CA ASN A 5 -16.23 -1.48 -1.16
C ASN A 5 -15.71 -1.03 -2.53
N ARG A 6 -16.55 -1.00 -3.57
CA ARG A 6 -16.13 -0.63 -4.92
C ARG A 6 -15.54 0.77 -5.00
N ASN A 7 -16.09 1.73 -4.25
CA ASN A 7 -15.58 3.11 -4.18
C ASN A 7 -14.34 3.27 -3.30
N ARG A 8 -13.91 2.22 -2.58
CA ARG A 8 -12.67 2.18 -1.79
C ARG A 8 -11.51 1.52 -2.53
N ASN A 9 -11.77 1.04 -3.76
CA ASN A 9 -10.79 0.41 -4.62
C ASN A 9 -10.46 1.31 -5.79
N ARG A 10 -9.17 1.55 -6.01
CA ARG A 10 -8.70 2.33 -7.16
C ARG A 10 -8.89 1.58 -8.49
N TYR A 11 -8.65 0.28 -8.48
CA TYR A 11 -8.84 -0.61 -9.63
C TYR A 11 -9.81 -1.73 -9.28
N ARG A 12 -10.60 -2.19 -10.26
CA ARG A 12 -11.68 -3.18 -10.04
C ARG A 12 -11.14 -4.60 -9.79
N ASP A 13 -10.07 -4.92 -10.48
CA ASP A 13 -9.34 -6.18 -10.47
C ASP A 13 -8.38 -6.28 -9.27
N VAL A 14 -7.80 -5.16 -8.82
CA VAL A 14 -6.89 -5.15 -7.67
C VAL A 14 -7.65 -5.05 -6.33
N SER A 15 -7.60 -6.10 -5.51
CA SER A 15 -8.12 -6.07 -4.13
C SER A 15 -7.29 -6.97 -3.22
N PRO A 16 -7.21 -6.68 -1.91
CA PRO A 16 -6.46 -7.51 -0.98
C PRO A 16 -7.16 -8.86 -0.77
N TYR A 17 -6.38 -9.89 -0.43
CA TYR A 17 -6.93 -11.17 0.00
C TYR A 17 -7.50 -11.07 1.42
N ASP A 18 -8.58 -11.80 1.70
CA ASP A 18 -9.26 -11.72 3.00
C ASP A 18 -8.38 -12.15 4.19
N HIS A 19 -7.45 -13.08 3.98
CA HIS A 19 -6.56 -13.59 5.02
C HIS A 19 -5.42 -12.64 5.38
N SER A 20 -5.05 -11.71 4.49
CA SER A 20 -3.92 -10.79 4.69
C SER A 20 -4.33 -9.31 4.68
N ARG A 21 -5.60 -8.99 4.42
CA ARG A 21 -6.06 -7.59 4.43
C ARG A 21 -5.90 -6.95 5.80
N VAL A 22 -5.53 -5.67 5.79
CA VAL A 22 -5.58 -4.84 7.00
C VAL A 22 -7.04 -4.50 7.30
N LYS A 23 -7.43 -4.58 8.58
CA LYS A 23 -8.79 -4.24 9.04
C LYS A 23 -8.74 -2.99 9.91
N LEU A 24 -9.52 -1.98 9.55
CA LEU A 24 -9.65 -0.77 10.36
C LEU A 24 -10.50 -1.04 11.60
N GLN A 25 -9.98 -0.67 12.77
CA GLN A 25 -10.72 -0.78 14.03
C GLN A 25 -11.61 0.45 14.25
N ASN A 26 -12.71 0.28 14.99
CA ASN A 26 -13.64 1.35 15.37
C ASN A 26 -14.24 2.11 14.17
N THR A 27 -14.61 1.37 13.12
CA THR A 27 -15.30 1.91 11.94
C THR A 27 -16.47 1.00 11.57
N GLU A 28 -17.55 1.56 11.02
CA GLU A 28 -18.69 0.76 10.53
C GLU A 28 -18.30 -0.16 9.37
N ASN A 29 -17.35 0.29 8.55
CA ASN A 29 -16.77 -0.47 7.45
C ASN A 29 -15.25 -0.55 7.61
N ASP A 30 -14.78 -1.73 8.01
CA ASP A 30 -13.38 -2.05 8.32
C ASP A 30 -12.45 -2.10 7.08
N TYR A 31 -13.01 -1.92 5.88
CA TYR A 31 -12.29 -2.15 4.63
C TYR A 31 -11.36 -1.00 4.27
N ILE A 32 -10.11 -1.36 4.03
CA ILE A 32 -9.11 -0.59 3.28
C ILE A 32 -8.40 -1.54 2.30
N ASN A 33 -8.09 -1.07 1.09
CA ASN A 33 -7.33 -1.84 0.11
C ASN A 33 -5.84 -1.83 0.47
N ALA A 34 -5.50 -2.63 1.47
CA ALA A 34 -4.16 -2.82 1.97
C ALA A 34 -3.96 -4.27 2.45
N SER A 35 -2.77 -4.81 2.26
CA SER A 35 -2.38 -6.16 2.68
C SER A 35 -1.14 -6.12 3.56
N LEU A 36 -1.15 -6.91 4.63
CA LEU A 36 0.03 -7.22 5.43
C LEU A 36 0.85 -8.29 4.69
N VAL A 37 2.13 -7.98 4.47
CA VAL A 37 3.11 -8.89 3.89
C VAL A 37 4.16 -9.19 4.93
N VAL A 38 4.32 -10.46 5.29
CA VAL A 38 5.33 -10.94 6.23
C VAL A 38 6.43 -11.63 5.42
N ILE A 39 7.67 -11.21 5.63
CA ILE A 39 8.87 -11.84 5.08
C ILE A 39 9.58 -12.51 6.26
N GLU A 40 9.33 -13.80 6.43
CA GLU A 40 9.79 -14.59 7.58
C GLU A 40 11.31 -14.64 7.65
N GLU A 41 11.99 -14.81 6.52
CA GLU A 41 13.45 -14.92 6.44
C GLU A 41 14.15 -13.62 6.87
N ALA A 42 13.51 -12.48 6.59
CA ALA A 42 14.03 -11.16 6.95
C ALA A 42 13.54 -10.69 8.33
N GLN A 43 12.63 -11.42 8.97
CA GLN A 43 11.91 -11.00 10.18
C GLN A 43 11.31 -9.60 10.03
N ARG A 44 10.67 -9.35 8.88
CA ARG A 44 10.11 -8.05 8.51
C ARG A 44 8.68 -8.19 8.08
N TYR A 45 7.90 -7.14 8.33
CA TYR A 45 6.54 -7.03 7.86
C TYR A 45 6.31 -5.65 7.25
N TYR A 46 5.50 -5.64 6.20
CA TYR A 46 5.20 -4.47 5.39
C TYR A 46 3.69 -4.39 5.19
N ILE A 47 3.17 -3.18 5.05
CA ILE A 47 1.82 -2.99 4.53
C ILE A 47 1.95 -2.45 3.11
N LEU A 48 1.41 -3.22 2.15
CA LEU A 48 1.27 -2.78 0.77
C LEU A 48 -0.14 -2.22 0.60
N THR A 49 -0.27 -1.00 0.09
CA THR A 49 -1.58 -0.37 -0.12
C THR A 49 -1.61 0.41 -1.43
N GLN A 50 -2.80 0.52 -2.00
CA GLN A 50 -3.03 1.48 -3.08
C GLN A 50 -2.81 2.92 -2.60
N GLY A 51 -2.70 3.82 -3.56
CA GLY A 51 -2.88 5.24 -3.36
C GLY A 51 -4.18 5.58 -2.68
N PRO A 52 -4.19 6.38 -1.60
CA PRO A 52 -5.45 6.85 -1.06
C PRO A 52 -6.20 7.61 -2.15
N LEU A 53 -7.48 7.28 -2.29
CA LEU A 53 -8.44 8.02 -3.08
C LEU A 53 -8.88 9.24 -2.25
N PRO A 54 -9.50 10.27 -2.86
CA PRO A 54 -10.03 11.41 -2.10
C PRO A 54 -10.92 11.00 -0.92
N ASN A 55 -11.73 9.94 -1.08
CA ASN A 55 -12.62 9.40 -0.05
C ASN A 55 -11.97 8.37 0.88
N THR A 56 -10.67 8.04 0.71
CA THR A 56 -9.96 7.08 1.56
C THR A 56 -8.72 7.64 2.24
N CYS A 57 -8.46 8.95 2.14
CA CYS A 57 -7.35 9.61 2.83
C CYS A 57 -7.41 9.43 4.36
N CYS A 58 -8.58 9.62 4.98
CA CYS A 58 -8.75 9.42 6.42
C CYS A 58 -8.54 7.95 6.82
N HIS A 59 -9.05 7.00 6.03
CA HIS A 59 -8.84 5.57 6.23
C HIS A 59 -7.35 5.19 6.19
N PHE A 60 -6.60 5.78 5.24
CA PHE A 60 -5.15 5.57 5.13
C PHE A 60 -4.40 6.04 6.39
N TRP A 61 -4.67 7.26 6.87
CA TRP A 61 -4.02 7.76 8.08
C TRP A 61 -4.47 7.02 9.34
N LEU A 62 -5.72 6.58 9.40
CA LEU A 62 -6.21 5.71 10.48
C LEU A 62 -5.44 4.39 10.50
N MET A 63 -5.23 3.76 9.34
CA MET A 63 -4.41 2.56 9.22
C MET A 63 -2.99 2.81 9.70
N VAL A 64 -2.34 3.88 9.22
CA VAL A 64 -0.97 4.26 9.62
C VAL A 64 -0.86 4.38 11.15
N TRP A 65 -1.83 5.05 11.77
CA TRP A 65 -1.91 5.21 13.22
C TRP A 65 -2.12 3.88 13.95
N GLN A 66 -3.14 3.11 13.58
CA GLN A 66 -3.50 1.84 14.24
C GLN A 66 -2.39 0.80 14.13
N GLN A 67 -1.66 0.81 13.03
CA GLN A 67 -0.55 -0.11 12.78
C GLN A 67 0.79 0.40 13.37
N GLN A 68 0.78 1.55 14.05
CA GLN A 68 1.96 2.17 14.66
C GLN A 68 3.12 2.38 13.67
N THR A 69 2.75 2.76 12.44
CA THR A 69 3.67 2.98 11.33
C THR A 69 4.77 3.98 11.65
N LYS A 70 6.01 3.63 11.25
CA LYS A 70 7.19 4.48 11.44
C LYS A 70 7.58 5.24 10.18
N ALA A 71 7.37 4.66 9.01
CA ALA A 71 7.66 5.33 7.75
C ALA A 71 6.65 4.95 6.66
N VAL A 72 6.33 5.92 5.81
CA VAL A 72 5.53 5.74 4.60
C VAL A 72 6.46 6.01 3.42
N VAL A 73 6.59 5.04 2.53
CA VAL A 73 7.40 5.13 1.31
C VAL A 73 6.47 5.11 0.11
N MET A 74 6.61 6.14 -0.72
CA MET A 74 5.89 6.27 -1.97
C MET A 74 6.85 5.96 -3.11
N LEU A 75 6.56 4.93 -3.89
CA LEU A 75 7.46 4.42 -4.93
C LEU A 75 7.30 5.11 -6.29
N ASN A 76 6.33 6.04 -6.43
CA ASN A 76 6.05 6.71 -7.70
C ASN A 76 6.31 8.22 -7.61
N ARG A 77 6.89 8.81 -8.67
CA ARG A 77 7.08 10.26 -8.79
C ARG A 77 5.73 10.96 -8.96
N THR A 78 5.49 12.00 -8.16
CA THR A 78 4.54 13.07 -8.50
C THR A 78 5.10 13.82 -9.71
N VAL A 79 4.46 13.74 -10.88
CA VAL A 79 4.89 14.56 -12.02
C VAL A 79 4.49 16.01 -11.77
N GLU A 80 5.46 16.86 -11.45
CA GLU A 80 5.35 18.32 -11.56
C GLU A 80 5.70 18.76 -12.98
N LYS A 81 4.68 19.07 -13.79
CA LYS A 81 4.65 20.17 -14.79
C LYS A 81 3.33 20.11 -15.59
N GLU A 82 2.54 21.17 -15.43
CA GLU A 82 1.50 21.69 -16.34
C GLU A 82 0.34 20.80 -16.81
N SER A 83 0.13 19.63 -16.21
CA SER A 83 -1.12 18.87 -16.39
C SER A 83 -1.54 18.19 -15.10
N VAL A 84 -2.05 19.02 -14.18
CA VAL A 84 -2.68 18.52 -12.95
C VAL A 84 -3.95 17.73 -13.35
N ILE A 85 -4.23 16.66 -12.60
CA ILE A 85 -5.54 15.99 -12.45
C ILE A 85 -5.81 14.69 -13.28
N ILE A 86 -4.87 13.97 -13.91
CA ILE A 86 -5.21 12.58 -14.41
C ILE A 86 -4.13 11.50 -14.17
N ASN A 87 -2.86 11.85 -13.93
CA ASN A 87 -1.80 10.84 -13.79
C ASN A 87 -1.18 10.72 -12.39
N ALA A 88 -1.61 11.53 -11.42
CA ALA A 88 -1.20 11.42 -10.01
C ALA A 88 -1.80 10.18 -9.29
N TYR A 89 -2.47 9.29 -10.02
CA TYR A 89 -3.38 8.30 -9.48
C TYR A 89 -2.84 6.88 -9.48
N HIS A 90 -1.65 6.60 -10.04
CA HIS A 90 -1.03 5.27 -9.97
C HIS A 90 -0.23 5.05 -8.68
N LEU A 91 -0.56 5.70 -7.59
CA LEU A 91 0.22 5.64 -6.36
C LEU A 91 0.20 4.21 -5.79
N ARG A 92 1.38 3.62 -5.59
CA ARG A 92 1.59 2.43 -4.76
C ARG A 92 2.34 2.89 -3.53
N PHE A 93 1.75 2.71 -2.35
CA PHE A 93 2.40 3.02 -1.08
C PHE A 93 2.90 1.72 -0.46
N MET A 94 4.17 1.75 -0.04
CA MET A 94 4.72 0.79 0.91
C MET A 94 4.79 1.46 2.26
N VAL A 95 4.18 0.86 3.27
CA VAL A 95 4.20 1.36 4.64
C VAL A 95 5.11 0.44 5.47
N PHE A 96 6.14 1.02 6.08
CA PHE A 96 7.15 0.34 6.88
C PHE A 96 6.82 0.46 8.37
N LEU A 97 6.74 -0.69 9.05
CA LEU A 97 6.38 -0.77 10.46
C LEU A 97 7.56 -0.92 11.43
N GLN A 98 8.83 -0.99 11.00
CA GLN A 98 9.97 -0.84 11.92
C GLN A 98 11.21 -0.15 11.33
N SER A 99 12.03 0.31 12.30
CA SER A 99 13.13 1.29 12.33
C SER A 99 13.90 1.62 11.04
N ARG A 100 14.14 2.95 10.92
CA ARG A 100 14.89 3.73 9.93
C ARG A 100 14.10 4.14 8.69
N PHE A 101 14.10 5.44 8.44
CA PHE A 101 13.85 6.01 7.13
C PHE A 101 14.72 5.27 6.12
N VAL A 102 14.11 4.63 5.14
CA VAL A 102 14.82 4.05 4.01
C VAL A 102 14.40 4.87 2.81
N SER A 103 15.28 5.73 2.32
CA SER A 103 15.12 6.35 1.01
C SER A 103 15.07 5.24 -0.05
N GLU A 104 14.44 5.47 -1.20
CA GLU A 104 14.55 4.56 -2.35
C GLU A 104 16.02 4.26 -2.70
N LYS A 105 16.93 5.19 -2.37
CA LYS A 105 18.38 5.04 -2.52
C LYS A 105 19.03 4.08 -1.51
N ASP A 106 18.39 3.87 -0.36
CA ASP A 106 18.89 3.05 0.76
C ASP A 106 18.38 1.60 0.72
N LEU A 107 17.42 1.28 -0.17
CA LEU A 107 17.05 -0.10 -0.44
C LEU A 107 18.18 -0.81 -1.21
N SER A 108 18.74 -1.87 -0.63
CA SER A 108 19.72 -2.73 -1.31
C SER A 108 19.11 -3.40 -2.55
N SER A 109 19.93 -3.66 -3.58
CA SER A 109 19.47 -4.31 -4.82
C SER A 109 18.73 -5.64 -4.61
N PRO A 110 19.08 -6.51 -3.63
CA PRO A 110 18.32 -7.72 -3.36
C PRO A 110 16.95 -7.43 -2.75
N LEU A 111 16.83 -6.43 -1.88
CA LEU A 111 15.53 -6.03 -1.30
C LEU A 111 14.63 -5.42 -2.39
N LYS A 112 15.18 -4.59 -3.28
CA LYS A 112 14.45 -4.05 -4.44
C LYS A 112 13.98 -5.18 -5.36
N SER A 113 14.86 -6.10 -5.69
CA SER A 113 14.55 -7.26 -6.54
C SER A 113 13.50 -8.15 -5.90
N HIS A 114 13.55 -8.38 -4.59
CA HIS A 114 12.58 -9.23 -3.89
C HIS A 114 11.22 -8.53 -3.72
N LEU A 115 11.21 -7.22 -3.48
CA LEU A 115 9.96 -6.43 -3.39
C LEU A 115 9.34 -6.23 -4.77
N LEU A 116 10.15 -6.05 -5.81
CA LEU A 116 9.70 -6.04 -7.21
C LEU A 116 9.23 -7.42 -7.63
N SER A 117 9.92 -8.51 -7.25
CA SER A 117 9.48 -9.87 -7.59
C SER A 117 8.17 -10.24 -6.89
N HIS A 118 7.94 -9.80 -5.64
CA HIS A 118 6.66 -10.01 -4.98
C HIS A 118 5.56 -9.08 -5.53
N ALA A 119 5.92 -7.86 -5.92
CA ALA A 119 5.01 -6.98 -6.67
C ALA A 119 4.72 -7.50 -8.09
N GLU A 120 5.65 -8.20 -8.72
CA GLU A 120 5.53 -8.87 -10.01
C GLU A 120 4.76 -10.18 -9.89
N ILE A 121 4.93 -10.98 -8.83
CA ILE A 121 4.12 -12.17 -8.54
C ILE A 121 2.65 -11.77 -8.28
N PHE A 122 2.43 -10.58 -7.70
CA PHE A 122 1.10 -9.97 -7.58
C PHE A 122 0.56 -9.44 -8.94
N LEU A 123 1.42 -9.21 -9.94
CA LEU A 123 1.06 -8.78 -11.30
C LEU A 123 1.01 -9.92 -12.33
N GLN A 124 1.69 -11.04 -12.09
CA GLN A 124 1.81 -12.20 -12.99
C GLN A 124 0.78 -13.31 -12.69
N ASN A 125 0.01 -13.16 -11.61
CA ASN A 125 -1.19 -13.99 -11.35
C ASN A 125 -2.50 -13.21 -11.59
N VAL A 126 -2.42 -12.17 -12.43
CA VAL A 126 -3.56 -11.64 -13.21
C VAL A 126 -3.72 -12.52 -14.44
#